data_AF-A0AAJ6F273-F1
#
_entry.id   AF-A0AAJ6F273-F1
#
_cell.length_a   1.000
_cell.length_b   1.000
_cell.length_c   1.000
_cell.angle_alpha   90.00
_cell.angle_beta   90.00
_cell.angle_gamma   90.00
#
_symmetry.space_group_name_H-M   'P 1'
#
loop_
_entity.id
_entity.type
_entity.pdbx_description
1 polymer ?
#
loop_
_entity_poly.entity_id
_entity_poly.type
_entity_poly.pdbx_seq_one_letter_code
_entity_poly.pdbx_strand_id
1 'polypeptide(L)'
;MDAAPVEDAVKRGAKGIVLAGVGDGNSSKAAIDALAAAVKQGVVVVRSSRVGSGFVNRNVEVNDDELGFAVSLDLNPQKARVLLELLIANGITEPKAVQQAFVATQ
;
A
#
# COMPACT_ATOMS: atom_id res chain seq x y z
N MET A 1 4.41 -14.58 1.70
CA MET A 1 4.86 -14.11 0.38
C MET A 1 6.34 -13.80 0.49
N ASP A 2 7.12 -14.01 -0.56
CA ASP A 2 8.52 -13.58 -0.68
C ASP A 2 8.60 -12.17 -1.31
N ALA A 3 9.80 -11.72 -1.68
CA ALA A 3 10.03 -10.39 -2.27
C ALA A 3 9.75 -10.33 -3.79
N ALA A 4 9.83 -11.48 -4.48
CA ALA A 4 9.87 -11.53 -5.95
C ALA A 4 8.71 -10.82 -6.67
N PRO A 5 7.44 -10.92 -6.22
CA PRO A 5 6.34 -10.20 -6.87
C PRO A 5 6.47 -8.67 -6.79
N VAL A 6 7.02 -8.16 -5.69
CA VAL A 6 7.26 -6.71 -5.51
C VAL A 6 8.37 -6.26 -6.44
N GLU A 7 9.49 -6.99 -6.44
CA GLU A 7 10.65 -6.68 -7.29
C GLU A 7 10.31 -6.73 -8.79
N ASP A 8 9.53 -7.72 -9.23
CA ASP A 8 9.09 -7.81 -10.62
C ASP A 8 8.15 -6.65 -11.01
N ALA A 9 7.23 -6.25 -10.13
CA ALA A 9 6.36 -5.11 -10.36
C ALA A 9 7.16 -3.80 -10.51
N VAL A 10 8.14 -3.56 -9.62
CA VAL A 10 9.03 -2.41 -9.71
C VAL A 10 9.86 -2.45 -11.00
N LYS A 11 10.43 -3.60 -11.34
CA LYS A 11 11.21 -3.81 -12.58
C LYS A 11 10.38 -3.53 -13.84
N ARG A 12 9.09 -3.82 -13.82
CA ARG A 12 8.14 -3.52 -14.91
C ARG A 12 7.65 -2.07 -14.92
N GLY A 13 8.12 -1.23 -13.99
CA GLY A 13 7.81 0.20 -13.96
C GLY A 13 6.51 0.56 -13.24
N ALA A 14 6.01 -0.31 -12.35
CA ALA A 14 4.86 0.02 -11.52
C ALA A 14 5.09 1.33 -10.73
N LYS A 15 4.09 2.21 -10.73
CA LYS A 15 4.13 3.49 -9.99
C LYS A 15 3.44 3.43 -8.63
N GLY A 16 2.60 2.41 -8.44
CA GLY A 16 1.96 2.11 -7.17
C GLY A 16 1.76 0.62 -6.98
N ILE A 17 1.78 0.17 -5.73
CA ILE A 17 1.54 -1.21 -5.33
C ILE A 17 0.51 -1.22 -4.20
N VAL A 18 -0.53 -2.05 -4.35
CA VAL A 18 -1.47 -2.36 -3.26
C VAL A 18 -1.14 -3.74 -2.72
N LEU A 19 -0.80 -3.83 -1.44
CA LEU A 19 -0.62 -5.09 -0.75
C LEU A 19 -1.98 -5.65 -0.33
N ALA A 20 -2.37 -6.79 -0.89
CA ALA A 20 -3.48 -7.60 -0.36
C ALA A 20 -2.99 -8.41 0.85
N GLY A 21 -2.81 -7.73 1.98
CA GLY A 21 -2.22 -8.29 3.19
C GLY A 21 -3.11 -9.31 3.91
N VAL A 22 -2.52 -10.01 4.87
CA VAL A 22 -3.22 -10.92 5.79
C VAL A 22 -3.73 -10.17 7.01
N GLY A 23 -4.87 -10.57 7.57
CA GLY A 23 -5.41 -9.97 8.80
C GLY A 23 -5.58 -8.46 8.65
N ASP A 24 -4.95 -7.71 9.55
CA ASP A 24 -4.91 -6.24 9.58
C ASP A 24 -3.87 -5.66 8.58
N GLY A 25 -3.89 -6.19 7.36
CA GLY A 25 -3.07 -5.76 6.23
C GLY A 25 -1.56 -6.04 6.36
N ASN A 26 -1.16 -7.06 7.11
CA ASN A 26 0.25 -7.43 7.31
C ASN A 26 0.77 -8.37 6.19
N SER A 27 2.08 -8.64 6.15
CA SER A 27 2.70 -9.64 5.28
C SER A 27 3.96 -10.23 5.93
N SER A 28 4.71 -11.05 5.19
CA SER A 28 6.01 -11.53 5.67
C SER A 28 7.02 -10.38 5.77
N LYS A 29 8.04 -10.52 6.61
CA LYS A 29 9.15 -9.57 6.69
C LYS A 29 9.79 -9.31 5.31
N ALA A 30 10.03 -10.35 4.53
CA ALA A 30 10.64 -10.22 3.20
C ALA A 30 9.80 -9.36 2.26
N ALA A 31 8.47 -9.52 2.28
CA ALA A 31 7.57 -8.71 1.47
C ALA A 31 7.50 -7.25 1.96
N ILE A 32 7.44 -7.02 3.27
CA ILE A 32 7.43 -5.66 3.85
C ILE A 32 8.74 -4.93 3.55
N ASP A 33 9.90 -5.60 3.70
CA ASP A 33 11.20 -5.03 3.39
C ASP A 33 11.30 -4.66 1.89
N ALA A 34 10.79 -5.51 0.99
CA ALA A 34 10.75 -5.25 -0.44
C ALA A 34 9.84 -4.05 -0.80
N LEU A 35 8.67 -3.95 -0.15
CA LEU A 35 7.76 -2.81 -0.32
C LEU A 35 8.41 -1.50 0.17
N ALA A 36 9.10 -1.53 1.31
CA ALA A 36 9.84 -0.36 1.81
C ALA A 36 10.97 0.04 0.86
N ALA A 37 11.66 -0.93 0.24
CA ALA A 37 12.64 -0.66 -0.81
C ALA A 37 11.99 -0.08 -2.09
N ALA A 38 10.76 -0.47 -2.43
CA ALA A 38 10.00 0.10 -3.53
C ALA A 38 9.62 1.58 -3.27
N VAL A 39 9.24 1.93 -2.04
CA VAL A 39 8.98 3.33 -1.64
C VAL A 39 10.21 4.20 -1.86
N LYS A 40 11.41 3.73 -1.51
CA LYS A 40 12.67 4.45 -1.76
C LYS A 40 12.96 4.69 -3.24
N GLN A 41 12.33 3.92 -4.14
CA GLN A 41 12.41 4.08 -5.60
C GLN A 41 11.26 4.94 -6.16
N GLY A 42 10.43 5.54 -5.29
CA GLY A 42 9.32 6.40 -5.67
C GLY A 42 8.01 5.67 -5.99
N VAL A 43 7.89 4.37 -5.64
CA VAL A 43 6.65 3.61 -5.80
C VAL A 43 5.74 3.87 -4.61
N VAL A 44 4.48 4.27 -4.87
CA VAL A 44 3.50 4.50 -3.80
C VAL A 44 2.98 3.15 -3.30
N VAL A 45 3.08 2.88 -1.99
CA VAL A 45 2.62 1.62 -1.40
C VAL A 45 1.40 1.86 -0.52
N VAL A 46 0.35 1.05 -0.74
CA VAL A 46 -0.86 1.03 0.08
C VAL A 46 -1.07 -0.35 0.66
N ARG A 47 -1.22 -0.47 1.98
CA ARG A 47 -1.65 -1.73 2.62
C ARG A 47 -3.16 -1.84 2.62
N SER A 48 -3.66 -2.96 2.11
CA SER A 48 -5.05 -3.40 2.18
C SER A 48 -5.10 -4.83 2.74
N SER A 49 -6.28 -5.44 2.79
CA SER A 49 -6.45 -6.79 3.33
C SER A 49 -7.24 -7.71 2.40
N ARG A 50 -6.78 -8.95 2.28
CA ARG A 50 -7.50 -10.02 1.55
C ARG A 50 -8.68 -10.62 2.35
N VAL A 51 -8.86 -10.24 3.61
CA VAL A 51 -9.92 -10.77 4.50
C VAL A 51 -11.33 -10.40 3.99
N GLY A 52 -11.45 -9.29 3.26
CA GLY A 52 -12.68 -8.90 2.57
C GLY A 52 -13.60 -7.96 3.36
N SER A 53 -13.44 -7.86 4.68
CA SER A 53 -14.12 -6.89 5.55
C SER A 53 -13.22 -6.47 6.72
N GLY A 54 -13.60 -5.39 7.40
CA GLY A 54 -12.82 -4.78 8.48
C GLY A 54 -11.86 -3.71 7.98
N PHE A 55 -11.11 -3.13 8.92
CA PHE A 55 -10.16 -2.05 8.66
C PHE A 55 -8.73 -2.58 8.64
N VAL A 56 -7.91 -1.96 7.78
CA VAL A 56 -6.46 -1.93 7.96
C VAL A 56 -6.08 -0.72 8.82
N ASN A 57 -5.51 -0.96 10.00
CA ASN A 57 -5.08 0.06 10.94
C ASN A 57 -3.67 0.56 10.62
N ARG A 58 -3.49 1.88 10.71
CA ARG A 58 -2.21 2.57 10.49
C ARG A 58 -1.34 2.47 11.74
N ASN A 59 -0.05 2.14 11.58
CA ASN A 59 0.94 2.05 12.66
C ASN A 59 0.59 1.05 13.79
N VAL A 60 -0.07 -0.05 13.45
CA VAL A 60 -0.38 -1.15 14.41
C VAL A 60 0.46 -2.37 14.09
N GLU A 61 0.14 -3.08 13.00
CA GLU A 61 0.89 -4.27 12.56
C GLU A 61 2.21 -3.92 11.86
N VAL A 62 2.28 -2.74 11.25
CA VAL A 62 3.39 -2.24 10.44
C VAL A 62 3.58 -0.76 10.76
N ASN A 63 4.82 -0.31 10.91
CA ASN A 63 5.17 1.11 11.09
C ASN A 63 5.03 1.89 9.77
N ASP A 64 3.79 2.12 9.33
CA ASP A 64 3.49 2.73 8.02
C ASP A 64 4.21 4.06 7.81
N ASP A 65 4.23 4.92 8.83
CA ASP A 65 4.81 6.25 8.73
C ASP A 65 6.32 6.22 8.55
N GLU A 66 6.98 5.26 9.20
CA GLU A 66 8.42 5.04 9.09
C GLU A 66 8.77 4.47 7.70
N LEU A 67 7.93 3.57 7.18
CA LEU A 67 8.16 2.90 5.90
C LEU A 67 7.63 3.68 4.69
N GLY A 68 6.89 4.77 4.91
CA GLY A 68 6.28 5.59 3.87
C GLY A 68 5.08 4.93 3.20
N PHE A 69 4.34 4.09 3.92
CA PHE A 69 3.12 3.44 3.44
C PHE A 69 1.89 4.28 3.76
N ALA A 70 0.84 4.09 2.98
CA ALA A 70 -0.53 4.44 3.37
C ALA A 70 -1.34 3.16 3.66
N VAL A 71 -2.45 3.28 4.37
CA VAL A 71 -3.41 2.20 4.59
C VAL A 71 -4.74 2.49 3.90
N SER A 72 -5.36 1.43 3.37
CA SER A 72 -6.60 1.53 2.61
C SER A 72 -7.86 1.62 3.47
N LEU A 73 -7.72 1.52 4.80
CA LEU A 73 -8.83 1.40 5.75
C LEU A 73 -9.73 0.22 5.39
N ASP A 74 -11.00 0.45 5.08
CA ASP A 74 -11.99 -0.58 4.73
C ASP A 74 -12.06 -0.89 3.22
N LEU A 75 -11.30 -0.17 2.39
CA LEU A 75 -11.24 -0.47 0.96
C LEU A 75 -10.44 -1.77 0.73
N ASN A 76 -11.10 -2.75 0.11
CA ASN A 76 -10.44 -3.97 -0.35
C ASN A 76 -9.39 -3.68 -1.44
N PRO A 77 -8.51 -4.64 -1.78
CA PRO A 77 -7.35 -4.38 -2.64
C PRO A 77 -7.72 -3.82 -4.02
N GLN A 78 -8.81 -4.31 -4.63
CA GLN A 78 -9.26 -3.85 -5.93
C GLN A 78 -9.83 -2.42 -5.89
N LYS A 79 -10.58 -2.04 -4.84
CA LYS A 79 -11.04 -0.65 -4.68
C LYS A 79 -9.88 0.30 -4.36
N ALA A 80 -8.98 -0.13 -3.48
CA ALA A 80 -7.79 0.64 -3.13
C ALA A 80 -6.89 0.88 -4.35
N ARG A 81 -6.77 -0.10 -5.25
CA ARG A 81 -6.05 0.05 -6.51
C ARG A 81 -6.65 1.14 -7.39
N VAL A 82 -7.97 1.18 -7.56
CA VAL A 82 -8.64 2.21 -8.39
C VAL A 82 -8.37 3.60 -7.83
N LEU A 83 -8.50 3.80 -6.52
CA LEU A 83 -8.19 5.09 -5.90
C LEU A 83 -6.70 5.45 -6.07
N LEU A 84 -5.79 4.51 -5.83
CA LEU A 84 -4.36 4.73 -6.00
C LEU A 84 -4.00 5.13 -7.44
N GLU A 85 -4.60 4.49 -8.45
CA GLU A 85 -4.43 4.86 -9.87
C GLU A 85 -4.89 6.30 -10.13
N LEU A 86 -6.04 6.70 -9.61
CA LEU A 86 -6.55 8.08 -9.73
C LEU A 86 -5.63 9.10 -9.05
N LEU A 87 -5.12 8.79 -7.86
CA LEU A 87 -4.21 9.68 -7.13
C LEU A 87 -2.90 9.89 -7.89
N ILE A 88 -2.28 8.80 -8.36
CA ILE A 88 -1.03 8.86 -9.13
C ILE A 88 -1.24 9.62 -10.44
N ALA A 89 -2.35 9.38 -11.15
CA ALA A 89 -2.67 10.09 -12.39
C ALA A 89 -2.83 11.62 -12.18
N ASN A 90 -3.19 12.05 -10.98
CA ASN A 90 -3.31 13.45 -10.58
C ASN A 90 -2.07 13.99 -9.86
N GLY A 91 -0.95 13.25 -9.86
CA GLY A 91 0.30 13.69 -9.24
C GLY A 91 0.32 13.63 -7.71
N ILE A 92 -0.66 12.97 -7.09
CA ILE A 92 -0.71 12.78 -5.64
C ILE A 92 0.05 11.50 -5.30
N THR A 93 1.32 11.65 -4.92
CA THR A 93 2.23 10.52 -4.61
C THR A 93 2.88 10.60 -3.24
N GLU A 94 2.72 11.72 -2.52
CA GLU A 94 3.27 11.86 -1.17
C GLU A 94 2.44 11.03 -0.16
N PRO A 95 3.06 10.20 0.70
CA PRO A 95 2.34 9.26 1.55
C PRO A 95 1.25 9.86 2.43
N LYS A 96 1.48 11.05 3.03
CA LYS A 96 0.44 11.71 3.86
C LYS A 96 -0.74 12.18 3.02
N ALA A 97 -0.51 12.75 1.84
CA ALA A 97 -1.56 13.15 0.91
C ALA A 97 -2.35 11.95 0.38
N VAL A 98 -1.66 10.85 0.05
CA VAL A 98 -2.30 9.58 -0.32
C VAL A 98 -3.15 9.07 0.84
N GLN A 99 -2.61 9.06 2.06
CA GLN A 99 -3.35 8.65 3.25
C GLN A 99 -4.61 9.51 3.49
N GLN A 100 -4.53 10.83 3.30
CA GLN A 100 -5.67 11.74 3.42
C GLN A 100 -6.79 11.39 2.44
N ALA A 101 -6.45 11.03 1.20
CA ALA A 101 -7.44 10.62 0.21
C ALA A 101 -8.16 9.31 0.61
N PHE A 102 -7.44 8.35 1.21
CA PHE A 102 -8.06 7.13 1.76
C PHE A 102 -8.94 7.41 2.98
N VAL A 103 -8.59 8.39 3.82
CA VAL A 103 -9.45 8.80 4.95
C VAL A 103 -10.77 9.43 4.45
N ALA A 104 -10.73 10.16 3.33
CA ALA A 104 -11.90 10.83 2.77
C ALA A 104 -12.95 9.88 2.15
N THR A 105 -12.70 8.56 2.12
CA THR A 105 -13.66 7.57 1.62
C THR A 105 -14.57 7.02 2.73
N GLN A 106 -14.38 7.46 3.97
CA GLN A 106 -15.21 7.11 5.13
C GLN A 106 -16.43 8.03 5.29
#